data_AF-A0A6P4YGL8-F1
#
_entry.id   AF-A0A6P4YGL8-F1
#
_cell.length_a   1.000
_cell.length_b   1.000
_cell.length_c   1.000
_cell.angle_alpha   90.00
_cell.angle_beta   90.00
_cell.angle_gamma   90.00
#
_symmetry.space_group_name_H-M   'P 1'
#
loop_
_entity.id
_entity.type
_entity.pdbx_description
1 polymer ?
#
loop_
_entity_poly.entity_id
_entity_poly.type
_entity_poly.pdbx_seq_one_letter_code
_entity_poly.pdbx_strand_id
1 'polypeptide(L)'
;MAGTVLENLSSRKLFALGGVLLVVQIIFFMIGGLIAPSPTSPIRYIASKCVDRGHHKSKWFVPWGPKDQVCEKVADFDEATAKQVSANDIVFAAHIPLPNREMVRWFQFLLMIMELDVAFKLHNPVAENAVVTMEAGLAYRDDKFAEWTPIARSTEERKLVCNFSHTKTADNEGRYYDCDMIPLFELGSCYHKYYLINVRLPVREKQNINLNIGDIKDVNLIGIHQNGGFTKVWLSVKTTLTPTIIIILVWYWRRVTQLNRKPVLLEKTIFALGLSMAFINLPLELITIAVDVPWMLLLSDIRQGIFYCMLLSFWIIFTGEHLMDQSERNRLSVYWRQVGAITFGCLCMFIFDMCERGVQLTKPFYIIWMTEKESKPTQIQR
;
A
#
# COMPACT_ATOMS: atom_id res chain seq x y z
N MET A 1 21.76 44.47 -17.65
CA MET A 1 20.86 43.37 -17.28
C MET A 1 21.28 42.88 -15.91
N ALA A 2 20.46 43.06 -14.87
CA ALA A 2 20.78 42.47 -13.57
C ALA A 2 20.64 40.95 -13.74
N GLY A 3 21.77 40.24 -13.72
CA GLY A 3 21.81 38.79 -13.85
C GLY A 3 20.99 38.09 -12.76
N THR A 4 20.69 36.82 -12.95
CA THR A 4 20.06 36.01 -11.89
C THR A 4 20.94 35.99 -10.63
N VAL A 5 20.39 35.63 -9.46
CA VAL A 5 21.19 35.52 -8.21
C VAL A 5 22.38 34.59 -8.40
N LEU A 6 22.20 33.52 -9.17
CA LEU A 6 23.23 32.55 -9.56
C LEU A 6 24.33 33.18 -10.43
N GLU A 7 23.99 34.09 -11.35
CA GLU A 7 24.98 34.79 -12.20
C GLU A 7 25.80 35.83 -11.43
N ASN A 8 25.24 36.41 -10.37
CA ASN A 8 25.90 37.44 -9.56
C ASN A 8 26.62 36.90 -8.31
N LEU A 9 26.53 35.58 -8.05
CA LEU A 9 27.15 34.93 -6.90
C LEU A 9 28.64 34.68 -7.17
N SER A 10 29.51 35.14 -6.26
CA SER A 10 30.93 34.77 -6.33
C SER A 10 31.13 33.30 -6.01
N SER A 11 32.17 32.67 -6.57
CA SER A 11 32.47 31.25 -6.33
C SER A 11 32.58 30.92 -4.84
N ARG A 12 33.14 31.84 -4.03
CA ARG A 12 33.20 31.67 -2.57
C ARG A 12 31.82 31.55 -1.92
N LYS A 13 30.86 32.40 -2.32
CA LYS A 13 29.49 32.35 -1.81
C LYS A 13 28.75 31.11 -2.30
N LEU A 14 29.01 30.68 -3.54
CA LEU A 14 28.45 29.45 -4.09
C LEU A 14 28.94 28.20 -3.33
N PHE A 15 30.25 28.11 -3.06
CA PHE A 15 30.82 27.03 -2.25
C PHE A 15 30.27 27.05 -0.81
N ALA A 16 30.12 28.23 -0.21
CA ALA A 16 29.52 28.34 1.12
C ALA A 16 28.06 27.84 1.12
N LEU A 17 27.25 28.24 0.14
CA LEU A 17 25.87 27.76 -0.02
C LEU A 17 25.82 26.24 -0.21
N GLY A 18 26.66 25.70 -1.10
CA GLY A 18 26.77 24.26 -1.34
C GLY A 18 27.18 23.48 -0.08
N GLY A 19 28.13 24.01 0.69
CA GLY A 19 28.54 23.44 1.97
C GLY A 19 27.41 23.42 2.99
N VAL A 20 26.63 24.49 3.11
CA VAL A 20 25.45 24.54 3.99
C VAL A 20 24.41 23.50 3.58
N LEU A 21 24.08 23.41 2.28
CA LEU A 21 23.13 22.42 1.78
C LEU A 21 23.62 20.98 2.01
N LEU A 22 24.91 20.73 1.86
CA LEU A 22 25.52 19.42 2.14
C LEU A 22 25.43 19.07 3.62
N VAL A 23 25.69 20.01 4.52
CA VAL A 23 25.53 19.81 5.97
C VAL A 23 24.07 19.50 6.31
N VAL A 24 23.11 20.25 5.75
CA VAL A 24 21.67 19.98 5.93
C VAL A 24 21.28 18.59 5.42
N GLN A 25 21.82 18.18 4.26
CA GLN A 25 21.58 16.84 3.72
C GLN A 25 22.13 15.73 4.64
N ILE A 26 23.34 15.92 5.19
CA ILE A 26 23.93 14.99 6.17
C ILE A 26 23.05 14.90 7.41
N ILE A 27 22.53 16.03 7.92
CA ILE A 27 21.62 16.03 9.06
C ILE A 27 20.37 15.20 8.76
N PHE A 28 19.76 15.33 7.58
CA PHE A 28 18.60 14.50 7.21
C PHE A 28 18.93 13.02 7.10
N PHE A 29 20.12 12.65 6.59
CA PHE A 29 20.57 11.26 6.61
C PHE A 29 20.77 10.74 8.03
N MET A 30 21.33 11.54 8.94
CA MET A 30 21.50 11.15 10.34
C MET A 30 20.15 10.99 11.06
N ILE A 31 19.16 11.85 10.76
CA ILE A 31 17.79 11.71 11.29
C ILE A 31 17.17 10.39 10.79
N GLY A 32 17.30 10.08 9.50
CA GLY A 32 16.78 8.83 8.93
C GLY A 32 17.49 7.58 9.45
N GLY A 33 18.82 7.62 9.59
CA GLY A 33 19.62 6.46 9.96
C GLY A 33 19.75 6.18 11.45
N LEU A 34 19.71 7.22 12.30
CA LEU A 34 19.94 7.09 13.75
C LEU A 34 18.69 7.29 14.59
N ILE A 35 17.67 7.99 14.09
CA ILE A 35 16.48 8.34 14.87
C ILE A 35 15.26 7.55 14.39
N ALA A 36 15.04 7.48 13.08
CA ALA A 36 13.89 6.77 12.53
C ALA A 36 14.10 5.24 12.60
N PRO A 37 13.13 4.48 13.15
CA PRO A 37 13.14 3.03 13.01
C PRO A 37 12.84 2.63 11.55
N SER A 38 12.90 1.33 11.27
CA SER A 38 12.52 0.81 9.95
C SER A 38 11.13 1.31 9.54
N PRO A 39 10.89 1.66 8.26
CA PRO A 39 9.62 2.25 7.82
C PRO A 39 8.42 1.34 8.06
N THR A 40 8.58 0.04 7.82
CA THR A 40 7.54 -0.98 7.97
C THR A 40 8.06 -2.15 8.79
N SER A 41 7.13 -2.93 9.34
CA SER A 41 7.47 -4.19 10.01
C SER A 41 6.44 -5.27 9.65
N PRO A 42 6.87 -6.41 9.10
CA PRO A 42 6.00 -7.55 8.87
C PRO A 42 5.81 -8.32 10.18
N ILE A 43 4.56 -8.65 10.50
CA ILE A 43 4.20 -9.50 11.63
C ILE A 43 3.43 -10.70 11.07
N ARG A 44 3.91 -11.91 11.36
CA ARG A 44 3.23 -13.15 10.97
C ARG A 44 2.21 -13.55 12.03
N TYR A 45 1.01 -13.89 11.58
CA TYR A 45 -0.11 -14.38 12.36
C TYR A 45 -0.49 -15.75 11.81
N ILE A 46 -0.45 -16.79 12.64
CA ILE A 46 -0.99 -18.10 12.29
C ILE A 46 -2.48 -18.08 12.60
N ALA A 47 -3.33 -18.29 11.60
CA ALA A 47 -4.77 -18.27 11.81
C ALA A 47 -5.21 -19.49 12.64
N SER A 48 -6.02 -19.27 13.67
CA SER A 48 -6.59 -20.36 14.45
C SER A 48 -7.76 -20.99 13.69
N LYS A 49 -7.79 -22.32 13.64
CA LYS A 49 -8.87 -23.11 13.03
C LYS A 49 -10.05 -23.18 14.00
N CYS A 50 -11.04 -22.31 13.83
CA CYS A 50 -12.26 -22.25 14.62
C CYS A 50 -13.38 -23.09 13.99
N VAL A 51 -14.24 -23.70 14.82
CA VAL A 51 -15.37 -24.55 14.36
C VAL A 51 -16.70 -23.77 14.39
N ASP A 52 -17.46 -23.86 13.29
CA ASP A 52 -18.79 -23.28 13.12
C ASP A 52 -19.79 -24.32 12.57
N ARG A 53 -20.35 -25.16 13.45
CA ARG A 53 -21.35 -26.18 13.07
C ARG A 53 -22.70 -25.60 12.62
N GLY A 54 -22.97 -24.33 12.92
CA GLY A 54 -24.23 -23.68 12.57
C GLY A 54 -24.19 -22.88 11.28
N HIS A 55 -23.04 -22.86 10.58
CA HIS A 55 -22.78 -22.02 9.41
C HIS A 55 -23.26 -20.57 9.58
N HIS A 56 -23.04 -20.00 10.76
CA HIS A 56 -23.51 -18.66 11.09
C HIS A 56 -22.70 -17.63 10.30
N LYS A 57 -23.33 -17.04 9.27
CA LYS A 57 -22.68 -16.03 8.42
C LYS A 57 -22.33 -14.72 9.15
N SER A 58 -22.99 -14.44 10.27
CA SER A 58 -22.83 -13.18 11.01
C SER A 58 -21.88 -13.27 12.21
N LYS A 59 -21.55 -14.48 12.68
CA LYS A 59 -20.77 -14.69 13.92
C LYS A 59 -19.29 -14.39 13.70
N TRP A 60 -18.69 -13.72 14.67
CA TRP A 60 -17.26 -13.43 14.69
C TRP A 60 -16.52 -14.42 15.60
N PHE A 61 -15.67 -15.25 14.99
CA PHE A 61 -14.83 -16.21 15.69
C PHE A 61 -13.55 -15.55 16.21
N VAL A 62 -13.35 -15.55 17.52
CA VAL A 62 -12.18 -14.90 18.13
C VAL A 62 -11.15 -15.97 18.50
N PRO A 63 -9.90 -15.86 18.03
CA PRO A 63 -8.88 -16.87 18.31
C PRO A 63 -8.38 -16.83 19.76
N TRP A 64 -8.37 -15.69 20.43
CA TRP A 64 -7.89 -15.61 21.82
C TRP A 64 -8.58 -14.46 22.56
N GLY A 65 -8.73 -14.58 23.88
CA GLY A 65 -9.49 -13.63 24.69
C GLY A 65 -10.10 -14.29 25.92
N PRO A 66 -11.08 -13.63 26.56
CA PRO A 66 -11.87 -14.23 27.64
C PRO A 66 -12.53 -15.53 27.17
N LYS A 67 -12.63 -16.53 28.04
CA LYS A 67 -13.14 -17.87 27.69
C LYS A 67 -14.50 -17.85 26.98
N ASP A 68 -15.35 -16.89 27.32
CA ASP A 68 -16.71 -16.76 26.74
C ASP A 68 -16.70 -16.21 25.30
N GLN A 69 -15.60 -15.62 24.84
CA GLN A 69 -15.46 -15.08 23.48
C GLN A 69 -14.64 -15.99 22.55
N VAL A 70 -13.82 -16.88 23.11
CA VAL A 70 -12.89 -17.71 22.33
C VAL A 70 -13.67 -18.78 21.57
N CYS A 71 -13.33 -18.95 20.29
CA CYS A 71 -13.92 -19.99 19.46
C CYS A 71 -13.49 -21.39 19.92
N GLU A 72 -14.33 -22.40 19.64
CA GLU A 72 -13.89 -23.80 19.73
C GLU A 72 -12.83 -24.03 18.64
N LYS A 73 -11.64 -24.47 19.05
CA LYS A 73 -10.50 -24.67 18.16
C LYS A 73 -10.23 -26.14 17.90
N VAL A 74 -9.59 -26.38 16.76
CA VAL A 74 -8.98 -27.65 16.41
C VAL A 74 -7.50 -27.41 16.13
N ALA A 75 -6.62 -28.28 16.62
CA ALA A 75 -5.19 -28.18 16.35
C ALA A 75 -4.90 -28.51 14.88
N ASP A 76 -5.38 -29.68 14.44
CA ASP A 76 -5.07 -30.26 13.13
C ASP A 76 -6.31 -30.84 12.45
N PHE A 77 -6.28 -30.97 11.12
CA PHE A 77 -7.39 -31.53 10.36
C PHE A 77 -7.72 -32.98 10.74
N ASP A 78 -6.76 -33.75 11.24
CA ASP A 78 -7.01 -35.11 11.73
C ASP A 78 -7.93 -35.11 12.97
N GLU A 79 -7.74 -34.13 13.87
CA GLU A 79 -8.64 -33.91 15.00
C GLU A 79 -10.02 -33.43 14.52
N ALA A 80 -10.08 -32.61 13.45
CA ALA A 80 -11.34 -32.18 12.85
C ALA A 80 -12.14 -33.38 12.31
N THR A 81 -11.47 -34.29 11.60
CA THR A 81 -12.08 -35.53 11.09
C THR A 81 -12.57 -36.43 12.23
N ALA A 82 -11.77 -36.59 13.29
CA ALA A 82 -12.17 -37.35 14.47
C ALA A 82 -13.42 -36.78 15.16
N LYS A 83 -13.58 -35.45 15.15
CA LYS A 83 -14.76 -34.74 15.68
C LYS A 83 -15.91 -34.57 14.67
N GLN A 84 -15.83 -35.22 13.50
CA GLN A 84 -16.83 -35.12 12.42
C GLN A 84 -17.10 -33.68 11.94
N VAL A 85 -16.06 -32.84 11.92
CA VAL A 85 -16.13 -31.46 11.44
C VAL A 85 -15.83 -31.42 9.94
N SER A 86 -16.73 -30.83 9.14
CA SER A 86 -16.54 -30.70 7.70
C SER A 86 -15.63 -29.52 7.35
N ALA A 87 -15.06 -29.49 6.14
CA ALA A 87 -14.24 -28.37 5.68
C ALA A 87 -14.99 -27.02 5.71
N ASN A 88 -16.30 -27.03 5.46
CA ASN A 88 -17.15 -25.84 5.46
C ASN A 88 -17.43 -25.28 6.87
N ASP A 89 -17.23 -26.10 7.91
CA ASP A 89 -17.40 -25.69 9.30
C ASP A 89 -16.15 -24.98 9.83
N ILE A 90 -15.04 -25.01 9.12
CA ILE A 90 -13.78 -24.43 9.58
C ILE A 90 -13.68 -22.96 9.16
N VAL A 91 -13.36 -22.11 10.13
CA VAL A 91 -13.10 -20.68 9.95
C VAL A 91 -11.69 -20.38 10.45
N PHE A 92 -10.84 -19.90 9.57
CA PHE A 92 -9.50 -19.42 9.91
C PHE A 92 -9.61 -18.01 10.49
N ALA A 93 -9.42 -17.88 11.80
CA ALA A 93 -9.56 -16.62 12.51
C ALA A 93 -8.20 -16.08 12.97
N ALA A 94 -7.93 -14.82 12.67
CA ALA A 94 -6.77 -14.10 13.15
C ALA A 94 -7.15 -12.76 13.77
N HIS A 95 -6.64 -12.52 14.98
CA HIS A 95 -6.85 -11.29 15.70
C HIS A 95 -5.59 -10.43 15.60
N ILE A 96 -5.78 -9.19 15.19
CA ILE A 96 -4.76 -8.19 14.95
C ILE A 96 -4.99 -7.05 15.95
N PRO A 97 -3.98 -6.64 16.73
CA PRO A 97 -2.63 -7.18 16.80
C PRO A 97 -2.58 -8.47 17.64
N LEU A 98 -1.38 -8.99 17.88
CA LEU A 98 -1.09 -10.13 18.76
C LEU A 98 -1.54 -9.89 20.23
N PRO A 99 -1.65 -10.95 21.07
CA PRO A 99 -2.04 -10.82 22.47
C PRO A 99 -1.25 -9.76 23.24
N ASN A 100 -1.96 -9.01 24.10
CA ASN A 100 -1.42 -7.92 24.93
C ASN A 100 -0.82 -6.73 24.16
N ARG A 101 -1.14 -6.58 22.87
CA ARG A 101 -0.78 -5.40 22.07
C ARG A 101 -2.02 -4.67 21.59
N GLU A 102 -1.86 -3.42 21.17
CA GLU A 102 -2.90 -2.59 20.55
C GLU A 102 -2.34 -1.97 19.26
N MET A 103 -3.15 -1.91 18.21
CA MET A 103 -2.82 -1.07 17.07
C MET A 103 -2.94 0.39 17.49
N VAL A 104 -2.05 1.22 16.97
CA VAL A 104 -2.05 2.67 17.21
C VAL A 104 -2.25 3.41 15.90
N ARG A 105 -2.92 4.56 15.97
CA ARG A 105 -3.21 5.41 14.80
C ARG A 105 -1.98 5.94 14.07
N TRP A 106 -0.80 5.81 14.69
CA TRP A 106 0.49 6.11 14.06
C TRP A 106 0.90 5.09 13.00
N PHE A 107 0.27 3.91 12.98
CA PHE A 107 0.40 2.92 11.93
C PHE A 107 -0.51 3.35 10.79
N GLN A 108 -0.01 4.17 9.86
CA GLN A 108 -0.87 4.90 8.90
C GLN A 108 -1.66 3.97 7.98
N PHE A 109 -1.16 2.76 7.71
CA PHE A 109 -1.83 1.73 6.91
C PHE A 109 -1.60 0.34 7.49
N LEU A 110 -2.47 -0.60 7.09
CA LEU A 110 -2.35 -2.03 7.37
C LEU A 110 -2.58 -2.80 6.08
N LEU A 111 -1.55 -3.49 5.62
CA LEU A 111 -1.60 -4.40 4.49
C LEU A 111 -1.54 -5.83 5.01
N MET A 112 -2.42 -6.69 4.50
CA MET A 112 -2.47 -8.10 4.86
C MET A 112 -2.23 -8.98 3.64
N ILE A 113 -1.27 -9.89 3.79
CA ILE A 113 -0.92 -10.91 2.81
C ILE A 113 -1.23 -12.27 3.43
N MET A 114 -1.76 -13.18 2.64
CA MET A 114 -2.00 -14.56 3.01
C MET A 114 -1.00 -15.48 2.33
N GLU A 115 -0.52 -16.45 3.09
CA GLU A 115 0.37 -17.51 2.65
C GLU A 115 -0.27 -18.83 3.09
N LEU A 116 -0.48 -19.74 2.13
CA LEU A 116 -1.14 -21.01 2.38
C LEU A 116 -0.09 -22.11 2.48
N ASP A 117 -0.07 -22.82 3.60
CA ASP A 117 0.78 -23.99 3.76
C ASP A 117 0.05 -25.18 3.17
N VAL A 118 0.40 -25.55 1.93
CA VAL A 118 -0.27 -26.64 1.19
C VAL A 118 0.62 -27.87 1.16
N ALA A 119 0.16 -28.98 1.71
CA ALA A 119 0.85 -30.26 1.66
C ALA A 119 0.48 -31.05 0.40
N PHE A 120 1.47 -31.75 -0.17
CA PHE A 120 1.29 -32.63 -1.31
C PHE A 120 0.62 -33.96 -0.91
N LYS A 121 -0.44 -34.31 -1.65
CA LYS A 121 -1.08 -35.64 -1.62
C LYS A 121 -1.34 -36.10 -3.06
N LEU A 122 -1.10 -37.38 -3.36
CA LEU A 122 -1.31 -37.95 -4.70
C LEU A 122 -2.77 -37.86 -5.15
N HIS A 123 -3.72 -38.05 -4.23
CA HIS A 123 -5.15 -38.04 -4.54
C HIS A 123 -5.73 -36.63 -4.78
N ASN A 124 -5.03 -35.58 -4.32
CA ASN A 124 -5.50 -34.19 -4.36
C ASN A 124 -4.30 -33.26 -4.63
N PRO A 125 -3.72 -33.27 -5.83
CA PRO A 125 -2.65 -32.35 -6.20
C PRO A 125 -3.21 -30.96 -6.48
N VAL A 126 -2.37 -29.92 -6.33
CA VAL A 126 -2.70 -28.57 -6.79
C VAL A 126 -2.74 -28.55 -8.33
N ALA A 127 -3.86 -28.11 -8.90
CA ALA A 127 -4.02 -27.94 -10.36
C ALA A 127 -3.23 -26.73 -10.90
N GLU A 128 -2.81 -26.75 -12.17
CA GLU A 128 -1.99 -25.67 -12.77
C GLU A 128 -2.66 -24.29 -12.79
N ASN A 129 -3.99 -24.25 -12.86
CA ASN A 129 -4.79 -23.03 -12.74
C ASN A 129 -5.77 -23.14 -11.56
N ALA A 130 -5.27 -23.61 -10.41
CA ALA A 130 -6.06 -23.66 -9.19
C ALA A 130 -6.52 -22.25 -8.79
N VAL A 131 -7.79 -22.13 -8.46
CA VAL A 131 -8.40 -20.91 -7.91
C VAL A 131 -8.94 -21.25 -6.53
N VAL A 132 -8.51 -20.46 -5.55
CA VAL A 132 -9.01 -20.50 -4.18
C VAL A 132 -10.10 -19.45 -4.04
N THR A 133 -11.33 -19.91 -3.80
CA THR A 133 -12.45 -19.05 -3.42
C THR A 133 -12.49 -18.94 -1.90
N MET A 134 -12.47 -17.72 -1.38
CA MET A 134 -12.46 -17.47 0.05
C MET A 134 -13.58 -16.50 0.44
N GLU A 135 -14.31 -16.81 1.50
CA GLU A 135 -15.22 -15.87 2.16
C GLU A 135 -14.44 -15.17 3.26
N ALA A 136 -14.03 -13.92 2.99
CA ALA A 136 -13.25 -13.11 3.92
C ALA A 136 -14.14 -12.09 4.62
N GLY A 137 -13.96 -11.95 5.92
CA GLY A 137 -14.62 -10.96 6.75
C GLY A 137 -13.62 -10.21 7.61
N LEU A 138 -13.73 -8.89 7.62
CA LEU A 138 -12.93 -7.98 8.42
C LEU A 138 -13.83 -7.19 9.36
N ALA A 139 -13.47 -7.17 10.64
CA ALA A 139 -14.15 -6.39 11.67
C ALA A 139 -13.17 -5.60 12.51
N TYR A 140 -13.67 -4.58 13.20
CA TYR A 140 -12.91 -3.83 14.19
C TYR A 140 -13.64 -3.76 15.54
N ARG A 141 -12.89 -3.38 16.57
CA ARG A 141 -13.39 -2.88 17.85
C ARG A 141 -12.32 -2.04 18.54
N ASP A 142 -12.73 -1.14 19.41
CA ASP A 142 -11.81 -0.32 20.22
C ASP A 142 -11.75 -0.77 21.69
N ASP A 143 -12.84 -1.30 22.21
CA ASP A 143 -12.88 -1.90 23.55
C ASP A 143 -12.79 -3.44 23.44
N LYS A 144 -12.06 -4.06 24.36
CA LYS A 144 -11.88 -5.53 24.44
C LYS A 144 -13.19 -6.26 24.71
N PHE A 145 -14.17 -5.60 25.32
CA PHE A 145 -15.46 -6.20 25.66
C PHE A 145 -16.61 -5.78 24.73
N ALA A 146 -16.36 -4.83 23.83
CA ALA A 146 -17.36 -4.44 22.84
C ALA A 146 -17.56 -5.52 21.78
N GLU A 147 -18.75 -5.50 21.17
CA GLU A 147 -19.06 -6.31 20.00
C GLU A 147 -18.22 -5.87 18.78
N TRP A 148 -17.97 -6.83 17.89
CA TRP A 148 -17.22 -6.61 16.66
C TRP A 148 -18.09 -5.95 15.59
N THR A 149 -17.66 -4.81 15.09
CA THR A 149 -18.33 -4.09 14.01
C THR A 149 -17.74 -4.48 12.65
N PRO A 150 -18.56 -4.91 11.67
CA PRO A 150 -18.07 -5.27 10.34
C PRO A 150 -17.50 -4.05 9.59
N ILE A 151 -16.31 -4.20 9.00
CA ILE A 151 -15.77 -3.28 7.98
C ILE A 151 -16.27 -3.74 6.62
N ALA A 152 -15.94 -4.98 6.27
CA ALA A 152 -16.24 -5.56 4.98
C ALA A 152 -16.39 -7.08 5.10
N ARG A 153 -17.27 -7.64 4.27
CA ARG A 153 -17.35 -9.07 4.01
C ARG A 153 -17.53 -9.25 2.51
N SER A 154 -16.69 -10.07 1.89
CA SER A 154 -16.83 -10.42 0.48
C SER A 154 -16.35 -11.84 0.23
N THR A 155 -16.85 -12.41 -0.86
CA THR A 155 -16.34 -13.66 -1.42
C THR A 155 -15.36 -13.27 -2.52
N GLU A 156 -14.12 -13.69 -2.37
CA GLU A 156 -13.01 -13.35 -3.24
C GLU A 156 -12.43 -14.60 -3.87
N GLU A 157 -12.03 -14.51 -5.12
CA GLU A 157 -11.34 -15.57 -5.83
C GLU A 157 -9.89 -15.16 -6.06
N ARG A 158 -8.97 -16.09 -5.79
CA ARG A 158 -7.54 -15.88 -5.94
C ARG A 158 -6.89 -17.06 -6.63
N LYS A 159 -6.08 -16.79 -7.65
CA LYS A 159 -5.24 -17.80 -8.29
C LYS A 159 -4.21 -18.30 -7.29
N LEU A 160 -4.11 -19.62 -7.16
CA LEU A 160 -3.13 -20.30 -6.34
C LEU A 160 -2.01 -20.80 -7.25
N VAL A 161 -0.88 -20.10 -7.22
CA VAL A 161 0.33 -20.49 -7.97
C VAL A 161 1.27 -21.18 -6.99
N CYS A 162 1.43 -22.48 -7.16
CA CYS A 162 2.28 -23.31 -6.30
C CYS A 162 3.20 -24.17 -7.15
N ASN A 163 4.47 -24.22 -6.77
CA ASN A 163 5.47 -25.09 -7.36
C ASN A 163 5.83 -26.21 -6.39
N PHE A 164 6.02 -27.42 -6.93
CA PHE A 164 6.50 -28.56 -6.15
C PHE A 164 7.89 -28.93 -6.63
N SER A 165 8.90 -28.62 -5.84
CA SER A 165 10.31 -28.83 -6.21
C SER A 165 10.69 -30.32 -6.28
N HIS A 166 9.87 -31.20 -5.74
CA HIS A 166 10.12 -32.64 -5.69
C HIS A 166 9.35 -33.42 -6.76
N THR A 167 9.76 -34.67 -7.00
CA THR A 167 8.98 -35.57 -7.85
C THR A 167 7.69 -35.97 -7.16
N LYS A 168 6.57 -35.98 -7.90
CA LYS A 168 5.23 -36.34 -7.41
C LYS A 168 5.11 -37.86 -7.19
N THR A 169 5.83 -38.38 -6.20
CA THR A 169 5.84 -39.80 -5.79
C THR A 169 5.26 -39.97 -4.40
N ALA A 170 4.87 -41.20 -4.04
CA ALA A 170 4.30 -41.52 -2.73
C ALA A 170 5.27 -41.19 -1.58
N ASP A 171 6.58 -41.35 -1.79
CA ASP A 171 7.62 -41.06 -0.79
C ASP A 171 7.70 -39.57 -0.40
N ASN A 172 7.16 -38.68 -1.25
CA ASN A 172 7.18 -37.23 -1.04
C ASN A 172 5.82 -36.69 -0.57
N GLU A 173 4.84 -37.55 -0.25
CA GLU A 173 3.59 -37.11 0.37
C GLU A 173 3.83 -36.40 1.71
N GLY A 174 3.03 -35.38 1.98
CA GLY A 174 3.15 -34.55 3.17
C GLY A 174 4.18 -33.43 3.08
N ARG A 175 5.03 -33.39 2.03
CA ARG A 175 5.90 -32.24 1.78
C ARG A 175 5.10 -31.03 1.30
N TYR A 176 5.55 -29.84 1.69
CA TYR A 176 4.87 -28.60 1.31
C TYR A 176 5.19 -28.18 -0.12
N TYR A 177 4.18 -27.60 -0.77
CA TYR A 177 4.36 -26.79 -1.96
C TYR A 177 5.00 -25.45 -1.61
N ASP A 178 5.77 -24.91 -2.54
CA ASP A 178 6.23 -23.53 -2.51
C ASP A 178 5.21 -22.66 -3.26
N CYS A 179 4.40 -21.92 -2.52
CA CYS A 179 3.26 -21.16 -3.05
C CYS A 179 3.52 -19.65 -2.99
N ASP A 180 3.05 -18.95 -4.02
CA ASP A 180 3.11 -17.49 -4.06
C ASP A 180 2.22 -16.85 -3.00
N MET A 181 2.67 -15.72 -2.48
CA MET A 181 1.93 -14.90 -1.52
C MET A 181 0.67 -14.29 -2.15
N ILE A 182 -0.47 -14.42 -1.47
CA ILE A 182 -1.77 -13.94 -1.92
C ILE A 182 -2.12 -12.64 -1.19
N PRO A 183 -2.18 -11.47 -1.86
CA PRO A 183 -2.64 -10.24 -1.22
C PRO A 183 -4.13 -10.35 -0.82
N LEU A 184 -4.46 -10.03 0.43
CA LEU A 184 -5.83 -10.05 0.94
C LEU A 184 -6.49 -8.68 0.88
N PHE A 185 -5.94 -7.70 1.61
CA PHE A 185 -6.49 -6.34 1.67
C PHE A 185 -5.43 -5.31 2.08
N GLU A 186 -5.69 -4.06 1.75
CA GLU A 186 -4.95 -2.88 2.21
C GLU A 186 -5.93 -1.88 2.83
N LEU A 187 -5.75 -1.56 4.12
CA LEU A 187 -6.45 -0.48 4.79
C LEU A 187 -5.59 0.79 4.76
N GLY A 188 -6.16 1.88 4.26
CA GLY A 188 -5.50 3.17 4.20
C GLY A 188 -5.47 3.98 5.50
N SER A 189 -6.01 3.43 6.58
CA SER A 189 -5.99 4.01 7.93
C SER A 189 -6.12 2.91 9.00
N CYS A 190 -5.22 2.89 9.99
CA CYS A 190 -5.41 2.09 11.20
C CYS A 190 -6.03 2.93 12.32
N TYR A 191 -7.32 3.24 12.21
CA TYR A 191 -7.99 4.08 13.21
C TYR A 191 -8.30 3.34 14.52
N HIS A 192 -8.62 2.05 14.42
CA HIS A 192 -9.08 1.23 15.54
C HIS A 192 -7.96 0.45 16.20
N LYS A 193 -8.18 0.05 17.46
CA LYS A 193 -7.18 -0.67 18.26
C LYS A 193 -7.07 -2.15 17.93
N TYR A 194 -8.20 -2.77 17.56
CA TYR A 194 -8.30 -4.20 17.34
C TYR A 194 -9.05 -4.49 16.04
N TYR A 195 -8.53 -5.45 15.29
CA TYR A 195 -9.10 -5.95 14.05
C TYR A 195 -9.20 -7.48 14.12
N LEU A 196 -10.23 -8.03 13.50
CA LEU A 196 -10.45 -9.46 13.40
C LEU A 196 -10.67 -9.83 11.94
N ILE A 197 -9.93 -10.83 11.49
CA ILE A 197 -10.05 -11.41 10.15
C ILE A 197 -10.57 -12.83 10.31
N ASN A 198 -11.67 -13.13 9.64
CA ASN A 198 -12.17 -14.48 9.49
C ASN A 198 -12.13 -14.84 8.01
N VAL A 199 -11.46 -15.93 7.67
CA VAL A 199 -11.40 -16.48 6.32
C VAL A 199 -12.02 -17.86 6.35
N ARG A 200 -12.99 -18.12 5.47
CA ARG A 200 -13.56 -19.44 5.23
C ARG A 200 -13.23 -19.87 3.82
N LEU A 201 -12.88 -21.14 3.65
CA LEU A 201 -12.60 -21.76 2.36
C LEU A 201 -13.75 -22.74 2.03
N PRO A 202 -14.86 -22.26 1.43
CA PRO A 202 -16.00 -23.12 1.17
C PRO A 202 -15.68 -24.16 0.10
N VAL A 203 -16.03 -25.42 0.33
CA VAL A 203 -15.91 -26.51 -0.65
C VAL A 203 -17.30 -26.84 -1.19
N ARG A 204 -17.45 -26.76 -2.52
CA ARG A 204 -18.70 -27.12 -3.21
C ARG A 204 -18.40 -27.95 -4.45
N GLU A 205 -18.61 -29.25 -4.35
CA GLU A 205 -18.37 -30.20 -5.44
C GLU A 205 -19.18 -29.88 -6.70
N LYS A 206 -20.47 -29.54 -6.53
CA LYS A 206 -21.37 -29.23 -7.66
C LYS A 206 -20.95 -28.02 -8.50
N GLN A 207 -20.20 -27.09 -7.91
CA GLN A 207 -19.76 -25.84 -8.53
C GLN A 207 -18.26 -25.86 -8.83
N ASN A 208 -17.57 -26.98 -8.59
CA ASN A 208 -16.12 -27.11 -8.67
C ASN A 208 -15.35 -26.06 -7.86
N ILE A 209 -15.89 -25.62 -6.72
CA ILE A 209 -15.26 -24.60 -5.87
C ILE A 209 -14.32 -25.27 -4.88
N ASN A 210 -13.07 -24.79 -4.83
CA ASN A 210 -12.01 -25.28 -3.95
C ASN A 210 -11.77 -26.79 -4.05
N LEU A 211 -11.94 -27.35 -5.25
CA LEU A 211 -11.48 -28.71 -5.58
C LEU A 211 -10.05 -28.62 -6.14
N ASN A 212 -9.20 -29.62 -5.87
CA ASN A 212 -7.84 -29.71 -6.42
C ASN A 212 -6.92 -28.53 -6.06
N ILE A 213 -7.09 -27.98 -4.85
CA ILE A 213 -6.24 -26.91 -4.30
C ILE A 213 -5.17 -27.45 -3.33
N GLY A 214 -4.94 -28.76 -3.33
CA GLY A 214 -4.02 -29.43 -2.42
C GLY A 214 -4.59 -29.66 -1.01
N ASP A 215 -3.76 -30.19 -0.11
CA ASP A 215 -4.11 -30.39 1.30
C ASP A 215 -3.63 -29.20 2.13
N ILE A 216 -4.47 -28.17 2.26
CA ILE A 216 -4.16 -26.98 3.07
C ILE A 216 -4.01 -27.42 4.53
N LYS A 217 -2.87 -27.10 5.17
CA LYS A 217 -2.58 -27.38 6.58
C LYS A 217 -2.79 -26.17 7.47
N ASP A 218 -2.26 -25.02 7.06
CA ASP A 218 -2.36 -23.79 7.82
C ASP A 218 -2.51 -22.58 6.90
N VAL A 219 -3.07 -21.52 7.47
CA VAL A 219 -3.21 -20.22 6.82
C VAL A 219 -2.38 -19.22 7.61
N ASN A 220 -1.27 -18.80 7.01
CA ASN A 220 -0.39 -17.78 7.54
C ASN A 220 -0.83 -16.42 7.00
N LEU A 221 -0.91 -15.43 7.88
CA LEU A 221 -1.29 -14.07 7.56
C LEU A 221 -0.15 -13.14 7.95
N ILE A 222 0.39 -12.38 6.99
CA ILE A 222 1.47 -11.42 7.21
C ILE A 222 0.84 -10.03 7.20
N GLY A 223 0.83 -9.39 8.37
CA GLY A 223 0.41 -8.00 8.51
C GLY A 223 1.59 -7.06 8.44
N ILE A 224 1.57 -6.17 7.45
CA ILE A 224 2.57 -5.13 7.24
C ILE A 224 1.91 -3.81 7.59
N HIS A 225 2.47 -3.10 8.57
CA HIS A 225 2.06 -1.76 8.92
C HIS A 225 3.25 -0.82 8.94
N GLN A 226 2.99 0.47 8.76
CA GLN A 226 4.01 1.49 8.96
C GLN A 226 4.35 1.59 10.43
N ASN A 227 5.64 1.71 10.75
CA ASN A 227 6.06 1.87 12.13
C ASN A 227 5.74 3.25 12.66
N GLY A 228 5.05 3.31 13.79
CA GLY A 228 4.63 4.57 14.39
C GLY A 228 5.79 5.50 14.77
N GLY A 229 6.95 4.95 15.12
CA GLY A 229 8.16 5.75 15.34
C GLY A 229 8.66 6.41 14.05
N PHE A 230 8.66 5.68 12.93
CA PHE A 230 9.01 6.22 11.62
C PHE A 230 8.01 7.31 11.21
N THR A 231 6.71 7.06 11.37
CA THR A 231 5.64 8.04 11.12
C THR A 231 5.86 9.34 11.89
N LYS A 232 6.22 9.26 13.18
CA LYS A 232 6.48 10.47 14.00
C LYS A 232 7.64 11.29 13.45
N VAL A 233 8.76 10.65 13.11
CA VAL A 233 9.93 11.35 12.54
C VAL A 233 9.56 11.95 11.19
N TRP A 234 8.91 11.17 10.33
CA TRP A 234 8.46 11.60 9.01
C TRP A 234 7.55 12.83 9.06
N LEU A 235 6.53 12.82 9.92
CA LEU A 235 5.63 13.96 10.09
C LEU A 235 6.31 15.17 10.72
N SER A 236 7.28 14.96 11.61
CA SER A 236 8.07 16.06 12.19
C SER A 236 8.93 16.76 11.14
N VAL A 237 9.56 15.99 10.25
CA VAL A 237 10.34 16.52 9.12
C VAL A 237 9.43 17.31 8.16
N LYS A 238 8.29 16.74 7.77
CA LYS A 238 7.27 17.41 6.94
C LYS A 238 6.78 18.73 7.54
N THR A 239 6.43 18.71 8.82
CA THR A 239 5.94 19.89 9.56
C THR A 239 6.99 20.99 9.65
N THR A 240 8.27 20.63 9.77
CA THR A 240 9.37 21.61 9.85
C THR A 240 9.75 22.17 8.47
N LEU A 241 9.74 21.33 7.43
CA LEU A 241 10.12 21.74 6.07
C LEU A 241 9.04 22.57 5.37
N THR A 242 7.77 22.29 5.62
CA THR A 242 6.64 23.00 4.98
C THR A 242 6.71 24.52 5.13
N PRO A 243 6.80 25.12 6.34
CA PRO A 243 6.86 26.58 6.47
C PRO A 243 8.11 27.15 5.81
N THR A 244 9.25 26.46 5.90
CA THR A 244 10.51 26.87 5.28
C THR A 244 10.38 26.97 3.77
N ILE A 245 9.79 25.96 3.12
CA ILE A 245 9.55 25.95 1.66
C ILE A 245 8.57 27.06 1.27
N ILE A 246 7.48 27.24 2.03
CA ILE A 246 6.49 28.30 1.77
C ILE A 246 7.15 29.69 1.84
N ILE A 247 7.96 29.95 2.86
CA ILE A 247 8.68 31.23 3.00
C ILE A 247 9.59 31.48 1.79
N ILE A 248 10.35 30.47 1.37
CA ILE A 248 11.25 30.57 0.21
C ILE A 248 10.45 30.82 -1.08
N LEU A 249 9.29 30.16 -1.26
CA LEU A 249 8.43 30.34 -2.43
C LEU A 249 7.82 31.74 -2.49
N VAL A 250 7.28 32.23 -1.38
CA VAL A 250 6.72 33.57 -1.28
C VAL A 250 7.81 34.61 -1.54
N TRP A 251 8.99 34.43 -0.96
CA TRP A 251 10.15 35.29 -1.22
C TRP A 251 10.56 35.27 -2.70
N TYR A 252 10.67 34.09 -3.29
CA TYR A 252 11.06 33.91 -4.70
C TYR A 252 10.07 34.60 -5.63
N TRP A 253 8.76 34.37 -5.46
CA TRP A 253 7.73 34.97 -6.29
C TRP A 253 7.65 36.50 -6.11
N ARG A 254 7.81 36.98 -4.88
CA ARG A 254 7.89 38.41 -4.59
C ARG A 254 9.09 39.06 -5.29
N ARG A 255 10.23 38.38 -5.37
CA ARG A 255 11.42 38.89 -6.07
C ARG A 255 11.22 38.90 -7.59
N VAL A 256 10.61 37.85 -8.15
CA VAL A 256 10.32 37.78 -9.60
C VAL A 256 9.34 38.89 -10.02
N THR A 257 8.31 39.16 -9.21
CA THR A 257 7.29 40.19 -9.51
C THR A 257 7.79 41.62 -9.34
N GLN A 258 8.87 41.86 -8.60
CA GLN A 258 9.51 43.18 -8.46
C GLN A 258 10.36 43.58 -9.68
N LEU A 259 10.64 42.64 -10.58
CA LEU A 259 11.38 42.95 -11.81
C LEU A 259 10.46 43.66 -12.81
N ASN A 260 10.99 44.67 -13.51
CA ASN A 260 10.25 45.43 -14.54
C ASN A 260 9.96 44.62 -15.83
N ARG A 261 10.02 43.29 -15.79
CA ARG A 261 9.76 42.39 -16.92
C ARG A 261 8.69 41.36 -16.56
N LYS A 262 8.01 40.81 -17.56
CA LYS A 262 7.12 39.67 -17.34
C LYS A 262 7.93 38.42 -16.95
N PRO A 263 7.40 37.57 -16.04
CA PRO A 263 8.11 36.36 -15.62
C PRO A 263 8.39 35.42 -16.79
N VAL A 264 9.62 34.91 -16.82
CA VAL A 264 10.13 33.98 -17.84
C VAL A 264 9.49 32.60 -17.65
N LEU A 265 9.41 31.78 -18.69
CA LEU A 265 8.83 30.43 -18.61
C LEU A 265 9.51 29.58 -17.52
N LEU A 266 10.84 29.65 -17.44
CA LEU A 266 11.61 28.93 -16.42
C LEU A 266 11.29 29.40 -14.99
N GLU A 267 11.08 30.70 -14.79
CA GLU A 267 10.75 31.24 -13.47
C GLU A 267 9.39 30.72 -12.98
N LYS A 268 8.43 30.62 -13.91
CA LYS A 268 7.09 30.06 -13.65
C LYS A 268 7.12 28.56 -13.38
N THR A 269 7.93 27.79 -14.12
CA THR A 269 8.02 26.34 -13.91
C THR A 269 8.73 26.00 -12.60
N ILE A 270 9.76 26.75 -12.20
CA ILE A 270 10.38 26.64 -10.87
C ILE A 270 9.38 26.97 -9.76
N PHE A 271 8.58 28.03 -9.93
CA PHE A 271 7.53 28.36 -8.96
C PHE A 271 6.51 27.23 -8.82
N ALA A 272 6.05 26.66 -9.94
CA ALA A 272 5.10 25.56 -9.95
C ALA A 272 5.68 24.27 -9.34
N LEU A 273 6.97 23.96 -9.58
CA LEU A 273 7.68 22.85 -8.95
C LEU A 273 7.81 23.05 -7.43
N GLY A 274 8.10 24.28 -6.99
CA GLY A 274 8.12 24.58 -5.57
C GLY A 274 6.74 24.44 -4.93
N LEU A 275 5.67 24.85 -5.62
CA LEU A 275 4.30 24.68 -5.15
C LEU A 275 3.92 23.20 -5.01
N SER A 276 4.29 22.35 -5.97
CA SER A 276 4.05 20.90 -5.85
C SER A 276 4.88 20.26 -4.73
N MET A 277 6.12 20.72 -4.51
CA MET A 277 6.95 20.31 -3.37
C MET A 277 6.35 20.73 -2.02
N ALA A 278 5.81 21.95 -1.92
CA ALA A 278 5.06 22.40 -0.74
C ALA A 278 3.80 21.55 -0.53
N PHE A 279 3.11 21.21 -1.62
CA PHE A 279 1.93 20.37 -1.58
C PHE A 279 2.23 18.95 -1.10
N ILE A 280 3.39 18.34 -1.38
CA ILE A 280 3.80 17.03 -0.82
C ILE A 280 4.19 17.10 0.65
N ASN A 281 4.86 18.18 1.06
CA ASN A 281 5.37 18.31 2.42
C ASN A 281 4.29 18.67 3.43
N LEU A 282 3.14 19.18 2.99
CA LEU A 282 2.02 19.49 3.88
C LEU A 282 1.66 18.26 4.75
N PRO A 283 1.68 18.35 6.09
CA PRO A 283 1.49 17.19 6.96
C PRO A 283 0.00 16.83 7.13
N LEU A 284 -0.70 16.56 6.02
CA LEU A 284 -2.13 16.21 6.00
C LEU A 284 -2.41 14.90 6.74
N GLU A 285 -1.42 14.03 6.84
CA GLU A 285 -1.52 12.77 7.56
C GLU A 285 -1.70 12.96 9.08
N LEU A 286 -1.46 14.16 9.63
CA LEU A 286 -1.84 14.47 11.01
C LEU A 286 -3.36 14.36 11.23
N ILE A 287 -4.15 14.55 10.18
CA ILE A 287 -5.61 14.43 10.23
C ILE A 287 -6.03 12.97 10.52
N THR A 288 -5.27 11.96 10.04
CA THR A 288 -5.62 10.55 10.25
C THR A 288 -5.52 10.10 11.71
N ILE A 289 -4.80 10.86 12.53
CA ILE A 289 -4.70 10.60 13.97
C ILE A 289 -6.02 11.00 14.67
N ALA A 290 -6.66 12.06 14.19
CA ALA A 290 -7.89 12.60 14.75
C ALA A 290 -9.14 11.89 14.18
N VAL A 291 -9.18 11.69 12.87
CA VAL A 291 -10.34 11.20 12.11
C VAL A 291 -9.94 9.99 11.28
N ASP A 292 -10.85 9.04 11.13
CA ASP A 292 -10.65 7.92 10.21
C ASP A 292 -10.75 8.41 8.74
N VAL A 293 -9.64 8.36 8.02
CA VAL A 293 -9.52 8.86 6.65
C VAL A 293 -8.92 7.77 5.76
N PRO A 294 -9.75 6.85 5.23
CA PRO A 294 -9.26 5.69 4.48
C PRO A 294 -8.61 6.06 3.13
N TRP A 295 -8.94 7.24 2.57
CA TRP A 295 -8.41 7.73 1.28
C TRP A 295 -7.05 8.43 1.40
N MET A 296 -6.42 8.44 2.58
CA MET A 296 -5.14 9.14 2.79
C MET A 296 -4.01 8.61 1.90
N LEU A 297 -3.95 7.30 1.64
CA LEU A 297 -2.93 6.70 0.76
C LEU A 297 -3.09 7.19 -0.67
N LEU A 298 -4.31 7.12 -1.21
CA LEU A 298 -4.63 7.61 -2.54
C LEU A 298 -4.27 9.09 -2.70
N LEU A 299 -4.59 9.92 -1.70
CA LEU A 299 -4.19 11.33 -1.72
C LEU A 299 -2.66 11.50 -1.72
N SER A 300 -1.93 10.71 -0.94
CA SER A 300 -0.47 10.73 -0.92
C SER A 300 0.12 10.38 -2.29
N ASP A 301 -0.42 9.36 -2.96
CA ASP A 301 0.05 8.94 -4.28
C ASP A 301 -0.24 10.02 -5.34
N ILE A 302 -1.44 10.62 -5.32
CA ILE A 302 -1.80 11.74 -6.21
C ILE A 302 -0.84 12.91 -6.02
N ARG A 303 -0.51 13.26 -4.76
CA ARG A 303 0.43 14.34 -4.44
C ARG A 303 1.82 14.05 -5.00
N GLN A 304 2.30 12.82 -4.84
CA GLN A 304 3.58 12.36 -5.39
C GLN A 304 3.59 12.38 -6.92
N GLY A 305 2.52 11.87 -7.56
CA GLY A 305 2.35 11.88 -9.01
C GLY A 305 2.38 13.29 -9.60
N ILE A 306 1.69 14.25 -8.98
CA ILE A 306 1.71 15.67 -9.41
C ILE A 306 3.13 16.24 -9.35
N PHE A 307 3.89 15.97 -8.27
CA PHE A 307 5.26 16.44 -8.17
C PHE A 307 6.17 15.83 -9.23
N TYR A 308 6.09 14.52 -9.47
CA TYR A 308 6.89 13.87 -10.51
C TYR A 308 6.56 14.40 -11.91
N CYS A 309 5.27 14.61 -12.20
CA CYS A 309 4.84 15.25 -13.45
C CYS A 309 5.48 16.64 -13.62
N MET A 310 5.46 17.46 -12.56
CA MET A 310 6.03 18.82 -12.57
C MET A 310 7.56 18.81 -12.63
N LEU A 311 8.23 17.88 -11.96
CA LEU A 311 9.68 17.73 -11.96
C LEU A 311 10.22 17.33 -13.34
N LEU A 312 9.60 16.33 -13.97
CA LEU A 312 9.96 15.90 -15.33
C LEU A 312 9.70 17.01 -16.34
N SER A 313 8.55 17.70 -16.21
CA SER A 313 8.24 18.86 -17.06
C SER A 313 9.26 19.98 -16.88
N PHE A 314 9.70 20.25 -15.64
CA PHE A 314 10.74 21.23 -15.35
C PHE A 314 12.08 20.84 -16.00
N TRP A 315 12.52 19.58 -15.90
CA TRP A 315 13.79 19.14 -16.51
C TRP A 315 13.80 19.29 -18.02
N ILE A 316 12.71 18.92 -18.70
CA ILE A 316 12.61 19.06 -20.16
C ILE A 316 12.66 20.54 -20.55
N ILE A 317 11.87 21.40 -19.89
CA ILE A 317 11.84 22.84 -20.19
C ILE A 317 13.19 23.49 -19.86
N PHE A 318 13.83 23.11 -18.74
CA PHE A 318 15.14 23.64 -18.37
C PHE A 318 16.21 23.29 -19.41
N THR A 319 16.27 22.02 -19.81
CA THR A 319 17.19 21.52 -20.83
C THR A 319 16.91 22.20 -22.16
N GLY A 320 15.65 22.29 -22.57
CA GLY A 320 15.22 22.95 -23.80
C GLY A 320 15.63 24.41 -23.88
N GLU A 321 15.37 25.19 -22.83
CA GLU A 321 15.71 26.62 -22.81
C GLU A 321 17.24 26.88 -22.79
N HIS A 322 18.05 25.92 -22.33
CA HIS A 322 19.52 26.07 -22.26
C HIS A 322 20.28 25.43 -23.44
N LEU A 323 19.72 24.44 -24.12
CA LEU A 323 20.35 23.74 -25.26
C LEU A 323 19.75 24.12 -26.63
N MET A 324 18.47 24.48 -26.71
CA MET A 324 17.85 24.78 -28.01
C MET A 324 18.11 26.23 -28.41
N ASP A 325 18.91 26.38 -29.47
CA ASP A 325 19.12 27.64 -30.19
C ASP A 325 17.93 27.99 -31.11
N GLN A 326 16.70 27.67 -30.68
CA GLN A 326 15.49 28.01 -31.43
C GLN A 326 15.07 29.47 -31.15
N SER A 327 14.65 30.15 -32.21
CA SER A 327 14.25 31.57 -32.21
C SER A 327 12.99 31.88 -31.38
N GLU A 328 12.19 30.87 -31.02
CA GLU A 328 10.97 31.02 -30.20
C GLU A 328 11.17 30.53 -28.75
N ARG A 329 12.02 31.23 -27.99
CA ARG A 329 12.13 31.01 -26.53
C ARG A 329 10.87 31.47 -25.79
N ASN A 330 10.64 30.98 -24.56
CA ASN A 330 9.54 31.39 -23.66
C ASN A 330 8.10 30.98 -24.04
N ARG A 331 7.88 30.07 -24.99
CA ARG A 331 6.54 29.58 -25.33
C ARG A 331 6.35 28.12 -24.91
N LEU A 332 5.37 27.87 -24.03
CA LEU A 332 5.00 26.52 -23.61
C LEU A 332 4.56 25.64 -24.80
N SER A 333 4.02 26.25 -25.86
CA SER A 333 3.57 25.55 -27.07
C SER A 333 4.68 24.79 -27.79
N VAL A 334 5.94 25.26 -27.70
CA VAL A 334 7.10 24.59 -28.30
C VAL A 334 7.35 23.24 -27.62
N TYR A 335 7.13 23.16 -26.31
CA TYR A 335 7.34 21.95 -25.50
C TYR A 335 6.09 21.05 -25.41
N TRP A 336 4.99 21.41 -26.08
CA TRP A 336 3.69 20.73 -25.94
C TRP A 336 3.75 19.23 -26.23
N ARG A 337 4.56 18.80 -27.21
CA ARG A 337 4.71 17.36 -27.51
C ARG A 337 5.37 16.59 -26.37
N GLN A 338 6.41 17.16 -25.77
CA GLN A 338 7.18 16.50 -24.70
C GLN A 338 6.42 16.53 -23.37
N VAL A 339 5.91 17.71 -22.99
CA VAL A 339 5.09 17.89 -21.78
C VAL A 339 3.76 17.14 -21.90
N GLY A 340 3.18 17.10 -23.10
CA GLY A 340 1.97 16.33 -23.39
C GLY A 340 2.16 14.83 -23.19
N ALA A 341 3.30 14.27 -23.62
CA ALA A 341 3.63 12.86 -23.38
C ALA A 341 3.77 12.54 -21.87
N ILE A 342 4.45 13.42 -21.10
CA ILE A 342 4.56 13.28 -19.64
C ILE A 342 3.17 13.33 -19.00
N THR A 343 2.37 14.35 -19.36
CA THR A 343 1.03 14.56 -18.79
C THR A 343 0.12 13.38 -19.10
N PHE A 344 0.19 12.84 -20.31
CA PHE A 344 -0.55 11.64 -20.70
C PHE A 344 -0.13 10.41 -19.88
N GLY A 345 1.18 10.17 -19.71
CA GLY A 345 1.67 9.09 -18.87
C GLY A 345 1.22 9.21 -17.41
N CYS A 346 1.30 10.42 -16.84
CA CYS A 346 0.82 10.68 -15.48
C CYS A 346 -0.71 10.53 -15.37
N LEU A 347 -1.47 10.90 -16.40
CA LEU A 347 -2.92 10.68 -16.43
C LEU A 347 -3.26 9.19 -16.48
N CYS A 348 -2.53 8.38 -17.26
CA CYS A 348 -2.71 6.93 -17.28
C CYS A 348 -2.41 6.30 -15.92
N MET A 349 -1.32 6.71 -15.26
CA MET A 349 -1.00 6.24 -13.91
C MET A 349 -2.05 6.68 -12.87
N PHE A 350 -2.55 7.92 -12.97
CA PHE A 350 -3.63 8.39 -12.11
C PHE A 350 -4.91 7.56 -12.28
N ILE A 351 -5.30 7.23 -13.52
CA ILE A 351 -6.45 6.34 -13.77
C ILE A 351 -6.21 4.96 -13.16
N PHE A 352 -5.00 4.42 -13.31
CA PHE A 352 -4.63 3.14 -12.72
C PHE A 352 -4.77 3.16 -11.18
N ASP A 353 -4.21 4.16 -10.50
CA ASP A 353 -4.31 4.32 -9.05
C ASP A 353 -5.77 4.47 -8.59
N MET A 354 -6.58 5.22 -9.34
CA MET A 354 -8.01 5.36 -9.05
C MET A 354 -8.78 4.05 -9.22
N CYS A 355 -8.42 3.21 -10.19
CA CYS A 355 -9.05 1.90 -10.41
C CYS A 355 -8.61 0.87 -9.36
N GLU A 356 -7.35 0.89 -8.94
CA GLU A 356 -6.83 -0.05 -7.93
C GLU A 356 -7.19 0.43 -6.51
N ARG A 357 -6.57 1.51 -6.05
CA ARG A 357 -6.71 2.03 -4.68
C ARG A 357 -8.06 2.74 -4.45
N GLY A 358 -8.61 3.38 -5.47
CA GLY A 358 -9.92 4.04 -5.35
C GLY A 358 -11.06 3.04 -5.12
N VAL A 359 -11.04 1.87 -5.76
CA VAL A 359 -12.04 0.82 -5.54
C VAL A 359 -11.86 0.15 -4.18
N GLN A 360 -10.60 -0.02 -3.73
CA GLN A 360 -10.26 -0.59 -2.43
C GLN A 360 -10.88 0.17 -1.24
N LEU A 361 -11.15 1.48 -1.39
CA LEU A 361 -11.84 2.26 -0.36
C LEU A 361 -13.23 1.75 -0.04
N THR A 362 -13.94 1.21 -1.03
CA THR A 362 -15.29 0.63 -0.84
C THR A 362 -15.25 -0.87 -0.65
N LYS A 363 -14.28 -1.55 -1.26
CA LYS A 363 -14.09 -2.99 -1.20
C LYS A 363 -12.62 -3.29 -0.82
N PRO A 364 -12.29 -3.38 0.47
CA PRO A 364 -10.91 -3.56 0.92
C PRO A 364 -10.22 -4.80 0.34
N PHE A 365 -10.99 -5.84 0.04
CA PHE A 365 -10.49 -7.07 -0.55
C PHE A 365 -10.41 -7.04 -2.09
N TYR A 366 -10.69 -5.91 -2.75
CA TYR A 366 -10.61 -5.83 -4.20
C TYR A 366 -9.17 -5.72 -4.69
N ILE A 367 -8.82 -6.48 -5.73
CA ILE A 367 -7.50 -6.45 -6.37
C ILE A 367 -7.65 -6.57 -7.89
N ILE A 368 -7.18 -5.56 -8.62
CA ILE A 368 -7.35 -5.43 -10.07
C ILE A 368 -6.71 -6.58 -10.86
N TRP A 369 -5.61 -7.14 -10.36
CA TRP A 369 -4.84 -8.21 -11.00
C TRP A 369 -5.60 -9.54 -11.12
N MET A 370 -6.71 -9.69 -10.41
CA MET A 370 -7.45 -10.95 -10.29
C MET A 370 -8.70 -11.01 -11.16
N THR A 371 -9.16 -9.86 -11.70
CA THR A 371 -10.24 -9.84 -12.68
C THR A 371 -9.67 -10.29 -14.03
N GLU A 372 -9.95 -11.52 -14.49
CA GLU A 372 -9.46 -12.05 -15.79
C GLU A 372 -9.78 -11.13 -16.99
N LYS A 373 -10.80 -10.28 -16.87
CA LYS A 373 -11.18 -9.29 -17.90
C LYS A 373 -10.33 -8.01 -17.88
N GLU A 374 -9.66 -7.68 -16.78
CA GLU A 374 -8.92 -6.41 -16.62
C GLU A 374 -7.39 -6.61 -16.63
N SER A 375 -6.89 -7.80 -16.31
CA SER A 375 -5.46 -8.14 -16.42
C SER A 375 -4.96 -8.33 -17.86
N LYS A 376 -5.88 -8.40 -18.83
CA LYS A 376 -5.58 -8.36 -20.26
C LYS A 376 -6.18 -7.08 -20.85
N PRO A 377 -5.43 -5.97 -20.99
CA PRO A 377 -5.77 -4.96 -21.96
C PRO A 377 -5.66 -5.62 -23.35
N THR A 378 -6.80 -6.05 -23.87
CA THR A 378 -7.11 -6.29 -25.28
C THR A 378 -5.89 -6.71 -26.11
N GLN A 379 -5.54 -8.00 -26.09
CA GLN A 379 -4.85 -8.61 -27.22
C GLN A 379 -5.78 -8.45 -28.42
N ILE A 380 -5.58 -7.38 -29.18
CA ILE A 380 -6.18 -7.16 -30.49
C ILE A 380 -5.73 -8.36 -31.34
N GLN A 381 -6.64 -9.32 -31.53
CA GLN A 381 -6.46 -10.38 -32.52
C GLN A 381 -6.23 -9.70 -33.87
N ARG A 382 -5.03 -9.88 -34.41
CA ARG A 382 -4.73 -9.68 -35.82
C ARG A 382 -5.03 -10.94 -36.60
#